data_AF-A0A3D8I185-F1
#
_entry.id   AF-A0A3D8I185-F1
#
_cell.length_a   1.000
_cell.length_b   1.000
_cell.length_c   1.000
_cell.angle_alpha   90.00
_cell.angle_beta   90.00
_cell.angle_gamma   90.00
#
_symmetry.space_group_name_H-M   'P 1'
#
loop_
_entity.id
_entity.type
_entity.pdbx_description
1 polymer ?
#
loop_
_entity_poly.entity_id
_entity_poly.type
_entity_poly.pdbx_seq_one_letter_code
_entity_poly.pdbx_strand_id
1 'polypeptide(L)'
;MINQIKKYAESIYGKGQTKGGIDIDMSECKFFGYIIANNKDIENEYKDYGSPDFKKIPYTTSSFEGNINFYPENQQNPISMYLTLLASQDLLNIAKLRNKILFEMLQTSNPQNGENNDE
;
A
#
# COMPACT_ATOMS: atom_id res chain seq x y z
N MET A 1 -9.90 -1.07 8.80
CA MET A 1 -8.42 -1.13 8.74
C MET A 1 -7.80 0.22 9.09
N ILE A 2 -8.30 1.34 8.56
CA ILE A 2 -7.74 2.68 8.82
C ILE A 2 -7.66 3.01 10.33
N ASN A 3 -8.69 2.66 11.10
CA ASN A 3 -8.65 2.88 12.56
C ASN A 3 -7.56 2.07 13.28
N GLN A 4 -7.19 0.89 12.77
CA GLN A 4 -6.12 0.09 13.36
C GLN A 4 -4.76 0.73 13.09
N ILE A 5 -4.52 1.23 11.86
CA ILE A 5 -3.26 1.89 11.53
C ILE A 5 -3.08 3.20 12.32
N LYS A 6 -4.17 3.94 12.58
CA LYS A 6 -4.14 5.11 13.46
C LYS A 6 -3.73 4.77 14.89
N LYS A 7 -4.37 3.77 15.51
CA LYS A 7 -4.02 3.30 16.86
C LYS A 7 -2.57 2.84 16.94
N TYR A 8 -2.09 2.20 15.87
CA TYR A 8 -0.69 1.79 15.78
C TYR A 8 0.26 3.00 15.68
N ALA A 9 -0.08 4.00 14.87
CA ALA A 9 0.68 5.25 14.76
C ALA A 9 0.71 6.02 16.09
N GLU A 10 -0.42 6.11 16.80
CA GLU A 10 -0.52 6.69 18.14
C GLU A 10 0.43 6.00 19.13
N SER A 11 0.45 4.65 19.12
CA SER A 11 1.35 3.88 19.97
C SER A 11 2.82 4.09 19.63
N ILE A 12 3.17 4.20 18.34
CA ILE A 12 4.54 4.51 17.92
C ILE A 12 4.93 5.92 18.38
N TYR A 13 4.06 6.90 18.13
CA TYR A 13 4.28 8.29 18.53
C TYR A 13 4.52 8.42 20.03
N GLY A 14 3.67 7.79 20.85
CA GLY A 14 3.79 7.84 22.31
C GLY A 14 5.04 7.15 22.87
N LYS A 15 5.59 6.16 22.16
CA LYS A 15 6.84 5.49 22.58
C LYS A 15 8.07 6.35 22.34
N GLY A 16 8.11 7.11 21.23
CA GLY A 16 9.22 7.99 20.89
C GLY A 16 10.58 7.31 20.81
N GLN A 17 10.63 5.99 20.58
CA GLN A 17 11.85 5.20 20.61
C GLN A 17 11.90 4.18 19.48
N THR A 18 13.10 3.97 18.95
CA THR A 18 13.38 2.83 18.07
C THR A 18 13.30 1.51 18.85
N LYS A 19 13.24 0.39 18.12
CA LYS A 19 13.39 -0.95 18.72
C LYS A 19 14.70 -1.12 19.50
N GLY A 20 15.74 -0.36 19.17
CA GLY A 20 17.03 -0.35 19.87
C GLY A 20 17.08 0.57 21.09
N GLY A 21 15.97 1.24 21.46
CA GLY A 21 15.90 2.16 22.60
C GLY A 21 16.48 3.55 22.34
N ILE A 22 16.83 3.87 21.08
CA ILE A 22 17.23 5.23 20.71
C ILE A 22 15.99 6.12 20.71
N ASP A 23 16.03 7.19 21.50
CA ASP A 23 15.01 8.23 21.53
C ASP A 23 14.96 8.97 20.19
N ILE A 24 13.75 9.20 19.69
CA ILE A 24 13.46 9.94 18.46
C ILE A 24 12.55 11.10 18.82
N ASP A 25 12.89 12.29 18.32
CA ASP A 25 11.95 13.40 18.34
C ASP A 25 10.82 13.14 17.33
N MET A 26 9.67 12.68 17.84
CA MET A 26 8.51 12.37 17.03
C MET A 26 7.84 13.60 16.44
N SER A 27 8.16 14.81 16.93
CA SER A 27 7.64 16.07 16.37
C SER A 27 8.25 16.40 15.00
N GLU A 28 9.46 15.91 14.72
CA GLU A 28 10.13 16.08 13.42
C GLU A 28 9.82 14.94 12.44
N CYS A 29 9.12 13.90 12.89
CA CYS A 29 8.84 12.72 12.09
C CYS A 29 7.66 12.91 11.14
N LYS A 30 7.77 12.30 9.95
CA LYS A 30 6.66 12.13 9.01
C LYS A 30 6.13 10.71 9.07
N PHE A 31 4.81 10.57 9.11
CA PHE A 31 4.14 9.28 9.19
C PHE A 31 3.62 8.88 7.82
N PHE A 32 3.92 7.63 7.46
CA PHE A 32 3.43 6.99 6.24
C PHE A 32 2.82 5.64 6.61
N GLY A 33 1.66 5.35 6.02
CA GLY A 33 0.96 4.10 6.23
C GLY A 33 0.59 3.45 4.90
N TYR A 34 0.53 2.12 4.91
CA TYR A 34 0.08 1.32 3.76
C TYR A 34 -0.94 0.31 4.24
N ILE A 35 -2.07 0.22 3.54
CA ILE A 35 -3.03 -0.87 3.65
C ILE A 35 -3.05 -1.59 2.32
N ILE A 36 -2.75 -2.88 2.33
CA ILE A 36 -2.77 -3.74 1.14
C ILE A 36 -3.84 -4.80 1.36
N ALA A 37 -4.88 -4.79 0.52
CA ALA A 37 -6.00 -5.72 0.62
C ALA A 37 -6.61 -5.99 -0.76
N ASN A 38 -7.60 -6.86 -0.85
CA ASN A 38 -8.35 -7.01 -2.10
C ASN A 38 -9.12 -5.72 -2.44
N ASN A 39 -9.45 -5.53 -3.72
CA ASN A 39 -10.16 -4.35 -4.20
C ASN A 39 -11.46 -4.04 -3.46
N LYS A 40 -12.26 -5.06 -3.10
CA LYS A 40 -13.53 -4.88 -2.38
C LYS A 40 -13.30 -4.28 -1.00
N ASP A 41 -12.33 -4.78 -0.26
CA ASP A 41 -12.00 -4.29 1.08
C ASP A 41 -11.44 -2.86 1.03
N ILE A 42 -10.59 -2.55 0.04
CA ILE A 42 -10.08 -1.18 -0.15
C ILE A 42 -11.21 -0.20 -0.48
N GLU A 43 -12.13 -0.58 -1.37
CA GLU A 43 -13.27 0.27 -1.72
C GLU A 43 -14.20 0.51 -0.54
N ASN A 44 -14.40 -0.50 0.32
CA ASN A 44 -15.16 -0.34 1.56
C ASN A 44 -14.48 0.65 2.51
N GLU A 45 -13.18 0.50 2.77
CA GLU A 45 -12.44 1.44 3.64
C GLU A 45 -12.48 2.87 3.09
N TYR A 46 -12.33 3.04 1.77
CA TYR A 46 -12.41 4.35 1.11
C TYR A 46 -13.78 5.01 1.30
N LYS A 47 -14.87 4.24 1.13
CA LYS A 47 -16.25 4.72 1.30
C LYS A 47 -16.56 5.04 2.76
N ASP A 48 -16.17 4.16 3.67
CA ASP A 48 -16.50 4.26 5.10
C ASP A 48 -15.77 5.41 5.78
N TYR A 49 -14.53 5.67 5.38
CA TYR A 49 -13.68 6.65 6.05
C TYR A 49 -13.86 8.07 5.50
N GLY A 50 -14.08 8.22 4.20
CA GLY A 50 -14.28 9.53 3.59
C GLY A 50 -13.56 9.64 2.25
N SER A 51 -14.32 9.42 1.19
CA SER A 51 -13.91 9.69 -0.19
C SER A 51 -13.21 11.04 -0.43
N PRO A 52 -13.57 12.18 0.20
CA PRO A 52 -12.92 13.46 -0.11
C PRO A 52 -11.46 13.58 0.35
N ASP A 53 -11.04 12.80 1.35
CA ASP A 53 -9.67 12.87 1.89
C ASP A 53 -8.66 12.04 1.09
N PHE A 54 -9.17 11.19 0.19
CA PHE A 54 -8.39 10.26 -0.60
C PHE A 54 -8.56 10.54 -2.10
N LYS A 55 -7.43 10.69 -2.79
CA LYS A 55 -7.39 10.75 -4.25
C LYS A 55 -7.08 9.36 -4.81
N LYS A 56 -7.67 9.04 -5.95
CA LYS A 56 -7.34 7.83 -6.69
C LYS A 56 -5.91 7.89 -7.23
N ILE A 57 -5.18 6.79 -7.11
CA ILE A 57 -3.82 6.69 -7.65
C ILE A 57 -3.89 6.55 -9.17
N PRO A 58 -3.10 7.32 -9.95
CA PRO A 58 -3.07 7.19 -11.41
C PRO A 58 -2.80 5.76 -11.87
N TYR A 59 -3.47 5.35 -12.96
CA TYR A 59 -3.32 4.02 -13.57
C TYR A 59 -3.77 2.83 -12.70
N THR A 60 -4.48 3.08 -11.61
CA THR A 60 -5.10 2.04 -10.77
C THR A 60 -6.62 2.09 -10.90
N THR A 61 -7.32 1.02 -10.55
CA THR A 61 -8.80 1.03 -10.55
C THR A 61 -9.38 1.24 -9.15
N SER A 62 -8.75 0.67 -8.13
CA SER A 62 -9.28 0.59 -6.77
C SER A 62 -8.23 0.92 -5.71
N SER A 63 -7.21 1.70 -6.06
CA SER A 63 -6.18 2.17 -5.12
C SER A 63 -6.25 3.68 -4.95
N PHE A 64 -6.02 4.14 -3.71
CA PHE A 64 -6.24 5.52 -3.29
C PHE A 64 -5.13 5.97 -2.33
N GLU A 65 -4.89 7.27 -2.24
CA GLU A 65 -3.88 7.85 -1.36
C GLU A 65 -4.40 9.19 -0.80
N GLY A 66 -4.09 9.47 0.47
CA GLY A 66 -4.68 10.61 1.16
C GLY A 66 -3.97 10.93 2.46
N ASN A 67 -4.23 12.13 2.99
CA ASN A 67 -3.78 12.50 4.32
C ASN A 67 -4.88 12.17 5.32
N ILE A 68 -4.49 11.53 6.42
CA ILE A 68 -5.37 11.28 7.56
C ILE A 68 -4.72 11.78 8.85
N ASN A 69 -5.53 12.02 9.86
CA ASN A 69 -5.07 12.51 11.15
C ASN A 69 -5.28 11.46 12.25
N PHE A 70 -4.30 11.33 13.14
CA PHE A 70 -4.40 10.57 14.38
C PHE A 70 -4.12 11.46 15.59
N TYR A 71 -4.57 11.04 16.78
CA TYR A 71 -4.57 11.87 17.99
C TYR A 71 -3.81 11.13 19.09
N PRO A 72 -2.50 11.36 19.24
CA PRO A 72 -1.74 10.77 20.34
C PRO A 72 -2.35 11.14 21.69
N GLU A 73 -2.33 10.21 22.64
CA GLU A 73 -2.74 10.50 24.01
C GLU A 73 -1.94 11.68 24.56
N ASN A 74 -2.63 12.63 25.20
CA ASN A 74 -2.07 13.86 25.77
C ASN A 74 -1.56 14.91 24.76
N GLN A 75 -1.88 14.77 23.47
CA GLN A 75 -1.71 15.87 22.51
C GLN A 75 -3.04 16.51 22.13
N GLN A 76 -3.01 17.84 22.07
CA GLN A 76 -4.17 18.64 21.70
C GLN A 76 -4.28 18.82 20.18
N ASN A 77 -3.17 18.66 19.44
CA ASN A 77 -3.11 18.83 18.00
C ASN A 77 -3.06 17.46 17.29
N PRO A 78 -3.82 17.27 16.20
CA PRO A 78 -3.71 16.08 15.37
C PRO A 78 -2.34 16.01 14.69
N ILE A 79 -1.80 14.80 14.57
CA ILE A 79 -0.63 14.52 13.74
C ILE A 79 -1.12 13.95 12.41
N SER A 80 -0.59 14.48 11.31
CA SER A 80 -0.94 14.04 9.96
C SER A 80 -0.09 12.83 9.55
N MET A 81 -0.74 11.88 8.89
CA MET A 81 -0.15 10.69 8.30
C MET A 81 -0.62 10.56 6.86
N TYR A 82 0.32 10.33 5.95
CA TYR A 82 0.02 10.01 4.57
C TYR A 82 -0.29 8.51 4.45
N LEU A 83 -1.50 8.16 4.03
CA LEU A 83 -1.96 6.78 3.93
C LEU A 83 -2.21 6.40 2.47
N THR A 84 -1.64 5.27 2.06
CA THR A 84 -1.89 4.65 0.76
C THR A 84 -2.71 3.37 0.93
N LEU A 85 -3.85 3.31 0.26
CA LEU A 85 -4.73 2.15 0.14
C LEU A 85 -4.45 1.47 -1.20
N LEU A 86 -3.84 0.28 -1.17
CA LEU A 86 -3.43 -0.46 -2.36
C LEU A 86 -4.28 -1.72 -2.53
N ALA A 87 -4.98 -1.80 -3.66
CA ALA A 87 -5.63 -3.04 -4.04
C ALA A 87 -4.59 -4.03 -4.59
N SER A 88 -4.57 -5.25 -4.08
CA SER A 88 -3.65 -6.30 -4.53
C SER A 88 -3.78 -6.60 -6.04
N GLN A 89 -4.98 -6.43 -6.60
CA GLN A 89 -5.22 -6.57 -8.04
C GLN A 89 -4.51 -5.48 -8.86
N ASP A 90 -4.49 -4.23 -8.38
CA ASP A 90 -3.77 -3.15 -9.04
C ASP A 90 -2.26 -3.42 -9.00
N LEU A 91 -1.73 -3.87 -7.86
CA LEU A 91 -0.33 -4.25 -7.74
C LEU A 91 0.05 -5.39 -8.71
N LEU A 92 -0.81 -6.40 -8.82
CA LEU A 92 -0.60 -7.51 -9.76
C LEU A 92 -0.64 -7.02 -11.21
N ASN A 93 -1.57 -6.14 -11.56
CA ASN A 93 -1.67 -5.58 -12.92
C ASN A 93 -0.43 -4.74 -13.26
N ILE A 94 0.04 -3.91 -12.34
CA ILE A 94 1.28 -3.13 -12.52
C ILE A 94 2.48 -4.09 -12.70
N ALA A 95 2.59 -5.13 -11.87
CA ALA A 95 3.65 -6.12 -12.00
C ALA A 95 3.62 -6.85 -13.36
N LYS A 96 2.43 -7.24 -13.82
CA LYS A 96 2.24 -7.87 -15.14
C LYS A 96 2.61 -6.92 -16.28
N LEU A 97 2.18 -5.66 -16.22
CA LEU A 97 2.48 -4.66 -17.26
C LEU A 97 3.97 -4.34 -17.32
N ARG A 98 4.63 -4.15 -16.17
CA ARG A 98 6.09 -3.90 -16.13
C ARG A 98 6.91 -5.08 -16.64
N ASN A 99 6.44 -6.30 -16.40
CA ASN A 99 7.10 -7.53 -16.84
C ASN A 99 6.42 -8.14 -18.06
N LYS A 100 5.72 -7.34 -18.88
CA LYS A 100 4.89 -7.85 -19.99
C LYS A 100 5.69 -8.75 -20.91
N ILE A 101 6.89 -8.31 -21.33
CA ILE A 101 7.78 -9.06 -22.21
C ILE A 101 8.17 -10.40 -21.57
N LEU A 102 8.54 -10.41 -20.29
CA LEU A 102 8.87 -11.64 -19.56
C LEU A 102 7.67 -12.59 -19.51
N PHE A 103 6.48 -12.09 -19.20
CA PHE A 103 5.27 -12.91 -19.17
C PHE A 103 4.88 -13.44 -20.56
N GLU A 104 5.08 -12.67 -21.63
CA GLU A 104 4.91 -13.12 -23.01
C GLU A 104 5.88 -14.25 -23.35
N MET A 105 7.16 -14.12 -22.98
CA MET A 105 8.19 -15.16 -23.16
C MET A 105 7.89 -16.45 -22.37
N LEU A 106 7.30 -16.33 -21.17
CA LEU A 106 6.87 -17.49 -20.39
C LEU A 106 5.61 -18.18 -20.96
N GLN A 107 4.83 -17.46 -21.76
CA GLN A 107 3.62 -17.97 -22.41
C GLN A 107 3.87 -18.53 -23.81
N THR A 108 4.97 -18.16 -24.45
CA THR A 108 5.41 -18.85 -25.67
C THR A 108 5.68 -20.31 -25.34
N SER A 109 5.04 -21.21 -26.09
CA SER A 109 5.27 -22.65 -26.02
C SER A 109 6.77 -22.93 -26.03
N ASN A 110 7.21 -23.91 -25.23
CA ASN A 110 8.57 -24.42 -25.35
C ASN A 110 8.85 -24.71 -26.83
N PRO A 111 10.01 -24.29 -27.38
CA PRO A 111 10.37 -24.66 -28.73
C PRO A 111 10.20 -26.18 -28.84
N GLN A 112 9.35 -26.62 -29.78
CA GLN A 112 9.29 -28.02 -30.12
C GLN A 112 10.70 -28.37 -30.58
N ASN A 113 11.43 -29.12 -29.75
CA ASN A 113 12.66 -29.77 -30.17
C ASN A 113 12.25 -30.52 -31.43
N GLY A 114 12.79 -30.09 -32.58
CA GLY A 114 12.56 -30.74 -33.84
C GLY A 114 13.07 -32.17 -33.71
N GLU A 115 12.16 -33.10 -33.44
CA GLU A 115 12.33 -34.49 -33.85
C GLU A 115 12.31 -34.44 -35.38
N ASN A 116 13.49 -34.21 -35.94
CA ASN A 116 13.79 -34.54 -37.33
C ASN A 116 13.61 -36.05 -37.43
N ASN A 117 12.42 -36.45 -37.90
CA ASN A 117 12.22 -37.73 -38.53
C ASN A 117 12.92 -37.67 -39.88
N ASP A 118 14.23 -37.94 -39.88
CA ASP A 118 14.93 -38.31 -41.10
C ASP A 118 14.64 -39.80 -41.36
N GLU A 119 13.79 -40.05 -42.37
CA GLU A 119 13.56 -41.34 -43.02
C GLU A 119 14.83 -41.90 -43.69
#